data_AF-A0A5B1BNA6-F1
#
_entry.id   AF-A0A5B1BNA6-F1
#
_cell.length_a   1.000
_cell.length_b   1.000
_cell.length_c   1.000
_cell.angle_alpha   90.00
_cell.angle_beta   90.00
_cell.angle_gamma   90.00
#
_symmetry.space_group_name_H-M   'P 1'
#
loop_
_entity.id
_entity.type
_entity.pdbx_description
1 polymer ?
#
loop_
_entity_poly.entity_id
_entity_poly.type
_entity_poly.pdbx_seq_one_letter_code
_entity_poly.pdbx_strand_id
1 'polypeptide(L)'
;MNVILTEKQADVLEAVQRTGFDEGEWFRPMDIGGRSRTDHSSVLSQLERKGLVESRQRSNIGMNPIRGSKVYRLTDAGREFRLT
;
A
#
# COMPACT_ATOMS: atom_id res chain seq x y z
N MET A 1 -16.55 8.56 6.68
CA MET A 1 -15.52 8.15 7.66
C MET A 1 -14.42 9.22 7.62
N ASN A 2 -14.08 9.87 8.74
CA ASN A 2 -12.98 10.86 8.72
C ASN A 2 -11.66 10.11 8.92
N VAL A 3 -10.87 9.93 7.87
CA VAL A 3 -9.61 9.18 7.93
C VAL A 3 -8.47 10.15 8.18
N ILE A 4 -7.92 10.12 9.40
CA ILE A 4 -6.75 10.93 9.78
C ILE A 4 -5.48 10.11 9.47
N LEU A 5 -4.56 10.70 8.71
CA LEU A 5 -3.27 10.10 8.37
C LEU A 5 -2.14 10.78 9.16
N THR A 6 -1.13 10.00 9.55
CA THR A 6 0.16 10.59 9.93
C THR A 6 0.87 11.11 8.69
N GLU A 7 1.85 12.00 8.85
CA GLU A 7 2.69 12.50 7.74
C GLU A 7 3.27 11.34 6.92
N LYS A 8 3.82 10.32 7.60
CA LYS A 8 4.37 9.15 6.90
C LYS A 8 3.34 8.34 6.12
N GLN A 9 2.10 8.25 6.62
CA GLN A 9 1.01 7.56 5.92
C GLN A 9 0.55 8.36 4.70
N ALA A 10 0.46 9.68 4.84
CA ALA A 10 0.16 10.62 3.76
C ALA A 10 1.22 10.52 2.65
N ASP A 11 2.50 10.58 2.99
CA ASP A 11 3.62 10.46 2.03
C ASP A 11 3.55 9.16 1.23
N VAL A 12 3.32 8.03 1.91
CA VAL A 12 3.27 6.72 1.25
C VAL A 12 2.03 6.61 0.36
N LEU A 13 0.88 7.11 0.80
CA LEU A 13 -0.33 7.11 -0.02
C LEU A 13 -0.14 7.99 -1.27
N GLU A 14 0.44 9.17 -1.11
CA GLU A 14 0.73 10.06 -2.23
C GLU A 14 1.75 9.43 -3.19
N ALA A 15 2.79 8.76 -2.68
CA ALA A 15 3.74 8.03 -3.51
C ALA A 15 3.03 6.96 -4.37
N VAL A 16 2.12 6.19 -3.79
CA VAL A 16 1.33 5.19 -4.52
C VAL A 16 0.46 5.85 -5.60
N GLN A 17 -0.24 6.93 -5.27
CA GLN A 17 -1.09 7.66 -6.22
C GLN A 17 -0.28 8.26 -7.38
N ARG A 18 0.90 8.83 -7.09
CA ARG A 18 1.80 9.42 -8.10
C ARG A 18 2.43 8.39 -9.03
N THR A 19 2.58 7.13 -8.60
CA THR A 19 3.07 6.06 -9.48
C THR A 19 2.09 5.76 -10.62
N GLY A 20 0.80 6.06 -10.44
CA GLY A 20 -0.18 5.98 -11.52
C GLY A 20 -0.65 4.57 -11.88
N PHE A 21 -0.69 3.65 -10.92
CA PHE A 21 -1.20 2.29 -11.14
C PHE A 21 -2.66 2.29 -11.64
N ASP A 22 -2.95 1.43 -12.61
CA ASP A 22 -4.29 1.25 -13.17
C ASP A 22 -5.29 0.71 -12.13
N GLU A 23 -6.58 0.87 -12.38
CA GLU A 23 -7.62 0.31 -11.50
C GLU A 23 -7.47 -1.21 -11.33
N GLY A 24 -7.46 -1.68 -10.09
CA GLY A 24 -7.24 -3.08 -9.76
C GLY A 24 -5.79 -3.58 -9.86
N GLU A 25 -4.83 -2.76 -10.28
CA GLU A 25 -3.43 -3.15 -10.42
C GLU A 25 -2.76 -3.38 -9.05
N TRP A 26 -2.00 -4.49 -8.97
CA TRP A 26 -1.30 -4.91 -7.76
C TRP A 26 0.18 -4.55 -7.82
N PHE A 27 0.67 -3.84 -6.82
CA PHE A 27 2.06 -3.40 -6.71
C PHE A 27 2.77 -3.94 -5.46
N ARG A 28 4.09 -3.89 -5.47
CA ARG A 28 4.95 -4.18 -4.32
C ARG A 28 5.35 -2.88 -3.62
N PRO A 29 5.69 -2.93 -2.33
CA PRO A 29 6.30 -1.77 -1.66
C PRO A 29 7.53 -1.21 -2.39
N MET A 30 8.28 -2.05 -3.11
CA MET A 30 9.46 -1.61 -3.88
C MET A 30 9.10 -0.82 -5.14
N ASP A 31 7.92 -1.03 -5.70
CA ASP A 31 7.49 -0.37 -6.94
C ASP A 31 7.12 1.11 -6.68
N ILE A 32 6.85 1.48 -5.42
CA ILE A 32 6.62 2.85 -4.95
C ILE A 32 7.86 3.46 -4.25
N GLY A 33 9.05 2.88 -4.46
CA GLY A 33 10.30 3.36 -3.88
C GLY A 33 10.66 2.81 -2.50
N GLY A 34 9.89 1.85 -1.97
CA GLY A 34 10.22 1.17 -0.72
C GLY A 34 11.54 0.38 -0.82
N ARG A 35 12.47 0.62 0.10
CA ARG A 35 13.71 -0.15 0.26
C ARG A 35 13.74 -0.90 1.59
N SER A 36 14.71 -1.80 1.76
CA SER A 36 14.98 -2.39 3.08
C SER A 36 15.15 -1.28 4.13
N ARG A 37 14.50 -1.43 5.29
CA ARG A 37 14.43 -0.43 6.40
C ARG A 37 13.60 0.85 6.15
N THR A 38 12.79 0.93 5.09
CA THR A 38 11.93 2.12 4.83
C THR A 38 10.50 2.00 5.34
N ASP A 39 10.17 0.90 6.03
CA ASP A 39 8.87 0.61 6.66
C ASP A 39 7.61 0.72 5.79
N HIS A 40 7.74 0.81 4.46
CA HIS A 40 6.60 0.96 3.55
C HIS A 40 5.57 -0.17 3.70
N SER A 41 6.02 -1.42 3.91
CA SER A 41 5.11 -2.55 4.16
C SER A 41 4.30 -2.39 5.45
N SER A 42 4.88 -1.78 6.49
CA SER A 42 4.19 -1.50 7.75
C SER A 42 3.14 -0.41 7.53
N VAL A 43 3.53 0.68 6.87
CA VAL A 43 2.65 1.81 6.55
C VAL A 43 1.49 1.36 5.65
N LEU A 44 1.75 0.57 4.61
CA LEU A 44 0.71 0.02 3.72
C LEU A 44 -0.27 -0.90 4.48
N SER A 45 0.21 -1.66 5.46
CA SER A 45 -0.68 -2.48 6.31
C SER A 45 -1.55 -1.62 7.25
N GLN A 46 -1.11 -0.40 7.59
CA GLN A 46 -1.94 0.55 8.36
C GLN A 46 -2.95 1.26 7.46
N LEU A 47 -2.57 1.61 6.23
CA LEU A 47 -3.47 2.16 5.22
C LEU A 47 -4.56 1.14 4.83
N GLU A 48 -4.22 -0.15 4.80
CA GLU A 48 -5.17 -1.25 4.59
C GLU A 48 -6.26 -1.25 5.66
N ARG A 49 -5.89 -1.13 6.94
CA ARG A 49 -6.85 -1.04 8.05
C ARG A 49 -7.74 0.20 7.98
N LYS A 50 -7.34 1.22 7.22
CA LYS A 50 -8.11 2.44 6.96
C LYS A 50 -8.96 2.35 5.68
N GLY A 51 -8.91 1.22 4.96
CA GLY A 51 -9.67 1.00 3.73
C GLY A 51 -9.14 1.75 2.51
N LEU A 52 -7.91 2.29 2.56
CA LEU A 52 -7.32 3.06 1.47
C LEU A 52 -6.50 2.20 0.50
N VAL A 53 -6.08 1.02 0.96
CA VAL A 53 -5.45 0.01 0.11
C VAL A 53 -5.98 -1.37 0.52
N GLU A 54 -5.75 -2.35 -0.32
CA GLU A 54 -6.00 -3.76 -0.02
C GLU A 54 -4.67 -4.51 -0.08
N SER A 55 -4.51 -5.59 0.68
CA SER A 55 -3.35 -6.48 0.54
C SER A 55 -3.73 -7.91 0.20
N ARG A 56 -2.85 -8.60 -0.53
CA ARG A 56 -2.89 -10.05 -0.67
C ARG A 56 -1.50 -10.65 -0.59
N GLN A 57 -1.45 -11.91 -0.17
CA GLN A 57 -0.23 -12.71 -0.25
C GLN A 57 0.04 -13.05 -1.72
N ARG A 58 1.26 -12.84 -2.21
CA ARG A 58 1.67 -13.47 -3.48
C ARG A 58 1.68 -14.98 -3.28
N SER A 59 1.05 -15.72 -4.19
CA SER A 59 1.06 -17.17 -4.19
C SER A 59 2.49 -17.66 -4.43
N ASN A 60 3.22 -17.95 -3.35
CA ASN A 60 4.43 -18.74 -3.44
C ASN A 60 3.99 -20.20 -3.36
N ILE A 61 4.05 -20.90 -4.48
CA ILE A 61 3.79 -22.34 -4.54
C ILE A 61 4.74 -23.03 -3.55
N GLY A 62 4.20 -23.59 -2.47
CA GLY A 62 4.90 -24.55 -1.61
C GLY A 62 5.79 -24.03 -0.49
N MET A 63 5.80 -22.73 -0.15
CA MET A 63 6.59 -22.24 0.99
C MET A 63 5.75 -21.38 1.95
N ASN A 64 5.99 -21.56 3.24
CA ASN A 64 5.44 -20.75 4.34
C ASN A 64 5.41 -19.25 3.99
N PRO A 65 4.44 -18.47 4.49
CA PRO A 65 4.31 -17.03 4.23
C PRO A 65 5.65 -16.29 4.37
N ILE A 66 6.31 -15.99 3.24
CA ILE A 66 7.63 -15.32 3.28
C ILE A 66 7.40 -13.85 3.62
N ARG A 67 8.13 -13.33 4.62
CA ARG A 67 8.12 -11.89 4.94
C ARG A 67 8.49 -11.09 3.69
N GLY A 68 7.67 -10.11 3.32
CA GLY A 68 7.87 -9.29 2.11
C GLY A 68 7.19 -9.85 0.84
N SER A 69 6.41 -10.93 0.94
CA SER A 69 5.65 -11.48 -0.20
C SER A 69 4.30 -10.80 -0.46
N LYS A 70 3.91 -9.79 0.33
CA LYS A 70 2.64 -9.07 0.13
C LYS A 70 2.69 -8.16 -1.10
N VAL A 71 1.56 -8.09 -1.81
CA VAL A 71 1.26 -7.06 -2.80
C VAL A 71 0.04 -6.27 -2.35
N TYR A 72 -0.08 -5.05 -2.85
CA TYR A 72 -1.10 -4.09 -2.46
C TYR A 72 -1.76 -3.50 -3.70
N ARG A 73 -2.96 -2.96 -3.56
CA ARG A 73 -3.61 -2.13 -4.59
C ARG A 73 -4.37 -0.98 -3.93
N LEU A 74 -4.55 0.12 -4.65
CA LEU A 74 -5.45 1.20 -4.21
C LEU A 74 -6.90 0.72 -4.27
N THR A 75 -7.68 1.04 -3.22
CA THR A 75 -9.14 1.03 -3.29
C THR A 75 -9.63 2.31 -3.96
N ASP A 76 -10.91 2.37 -4.33
CA ASP A 76 -11.54 3.60 -4.84
C ASP A 76 -11.38 4.75 -3.86
N ALA A 77 -11.63 4.48 -2.57
CA ALA A 77 -11.41 5.44 -1.49
C ALA A 77 -9.95 5.91 -1.42
N GLY A 78 -8.98 5.02 -1.64
CA GLY A 78 -7.56 5.36 -1.71
C GLY A 78 -7.20 6.25 -2.90
N ARG A 79 -7.84 6.06 -4.06
CA ARG A 79 -7.60 6.89 -5.27
C ARG A 79 -8.16 8.30 -5.11
N GLU A 80 -9.36 8.39 -4.56
CA GLU A 80 -10.07 9.65 -4.37
C GLU A 80 -9.59 10.41 -3.13
N PHE A 81 -8.83 9.76 -2.24
CA PHE A 81 -8.34 10.39 -1.03
C PHE A 81 -7.52 11.65 -1.34
N ARG A 82 -7.93 12.76 -0.72
CA ARG A 82 -7.23 14.05 -0.75
C ARG A 82 -6.95 14.46 0.68
N LEU A 83 -5.70 14.86 0.95
CA LEU A 83 -5.33 15.51 2.19
C LEU A 83 -5.92 16.93 2.13
N THR A 84 -6.98 17.16 2.90
CA THR A 84 -7.57 18.49 3.11
C THR A 84 -6.79 19.27 4.15
#